data_AF-A0A368Q746-F1
#
_entry.id   AF-A0A368Q746-F1
#
_cell.length_a   1.000
_cell.length_b   1.000
_cell.length_c   1.000
_cell.angle_alpha   90.00
_cell.angle_beta   90.00
_cell.angle_gamma   90.00
#
_symmetry.space_group_name_H-M   'P 1'
#
loop_
_entity.id
_entity.type
_entity.pdbx_description
1 polymer ?
#
loop_
_entity_poly.entity_id
_entity_poly.type
_entity_poly.pdbx_seq_one_letter_code
_entity_poly.pdbx_strand_id
1 'polypeptide(L)'
;MDYLTIEVKLIVKGATESEDKDLSFLVVPIATIFVRVSDGSWPDGYRAQLAAFATGIRRKGVDSVDHKRIILLDSGSGNVPVAGEGGIMLSRRVVSVETTGKLRVCVKAWEVSKSVKNAVKDELIFEPKEANRSFGLLDAGFCKMEVTVAWSLVSFLG
;
A
#
# COMPACT_ATOMS: atom_id res chain seq x y z
N MET A 1 -13.38 -9.16 22.78
CA MET A 1 -12.81 -9.93 21.65
C MET A 1 -11.37 -9.47 21.54
N ASP A 2 -10.48 -10.25 22.14
CA ASP A 2 -9.08 -9.90 22.31
C ASP A 2 -8.33 -10.30 21.04
N TYR A 3 -7.73 -9.33 20.36
CA TYR A 3 -6.91 -9.60 19.18
C TYR A 3 -5.59 -10.24 19.64
N LEU A 4 -5.44 -11.54 19.35
CA LEU A 4 -4.20 -12.25 19.57
C LEU A 4 -3.15 -11.73 18.58
N THR A 5 -2.24 -10.88 19.06
CA THR A 5 -1.13 -10.37 18.25
C THR A 5 -0.02 -11.41 18.23
N ILE A 6 0.16 -12.11 17.12
CA ILE A 6 1.30 -13.01 16.93
C ILE A 6 2.45 -12.18 16.37
N GLU A 7 3.44 -11.92 17.22
CA GLU A 7 4.71 -11.31 16.83
C GLU A 7 5.70 -12.43 16.46
N VAL A 8 6.01 -12.58 15.18
CA VAL A 8 6.97 -13.58 14.71
C VAL A 8 8.36 -12.97 14.70
N LYS A 9 9.19 -13.37 15.67
CA LYS A 9 10.60 -12.98 15.72
C LYS A 9 11.45 -13.97 14.92
N LEU A 10 11.76 -13.63 13.67
CA LEU A 10 12.71 -14.38 12.84
C LEU A 10 14.14 -14.04 13.27
N ILE A 11 14.90 -15.03 13.74
CA ILE A 11 16.32 -14.89 14.06
C ILE A 11 17.11 -15.70 13.03
N VAL A 12 17.82 -14.98 12.15
CA VAL A 12 18.76 -15.59 11.20
C VAL A 12 20.16 -15.51 11.81
N LYS A 13 20.83 -16.66 11.96
CA LYS A 13 22.24 -16.73 12.37
C LYS A 13 23.12 -16.73 11.13
N GLY A 14 23.68 -15.57 10.79
CA GLY A 14 24.76 -15.42 9.80
C GLY A 14 26.12 -15.27 10.48
N ALA A 15 27.18 -15.74 9.81
CA ALA A 15 28.57 -15.52 10.25
C ALA A 15 28.94 -14.04 10.09
N THR A 16 29.54 -13.45 11.12
CA THR A 16 30.04 -12.07 11.13
C THR A 16 31.40 -12.01 10.47
N GLU A 17 31.47 -11.50 9.24
CA GLU A 17 32.63 -10.76 8.71
C GLU A 17 32.34 -10.20 7.30
N SER A 18 32.13 -8.88 7.18
CA SER A 18 32.87 -8.02 6.24
C SER A 18 32.55 -6.54 6.51
N GLU A 19 33.56 -5.68 6.40
CA GLU A 19 33.45 -4.23 6.45
C GLU A 19 33.07 -3.67 5.06
N ASP A 20 31.88 -4.01 4.52
CA ASP A 20 31.43 -3.45 3.24
C ASP A 20 30.31 -2.42 3.44
N LYS A 21 30.68 -1.14 3.32
CA LYS A 21 29.74 0.00 3.33
C LYS A 21 28.77 -0.01 2.13
N ASP A 22 29.03 -0.85 1.12
CA ASP A 22 28.21 -1.01 -0.08
C ASP A 22 27.11 -2.09 0.02
N LEU A 23 27.01 -2.82 1.13
CA LEU A 23 25.94 -3.83 1.32
C LEU A 23 24.67 -3.26 1.97
N SER A 24 24.70 -2.00 2.43
CA SER A 24 23.50 -1.29 2.93
C SER A 24 22.41 -1.08 1.85
N PHE A 25 22.76 -1.28 0.57
CA PHE A 25 21.87 -1.08 -0.59
C PHE A 25 20.86 -2.20 -0.84
N LEU A 26 20.93 -3.32 -0.12
CA LEU A 26 20.01 -4.47 -0.31
C LEU A 26 18.91 -4.55 0.76
N VAL A 27 18.74 -3.51 1.56
CA VAL A 27 17.66 -3.41 2.53
C VAL A 27 16.47 -2.71 1.89
N VAL A 28 15.33 -3.41 1.80
CA VAL A 28 14.14 -2.88 1.15
C VAL A 28 12.92 -3.00 2.07
N PRO A 29 12.32 -1.86 2.46
CA PRO A 29 11.02 -1.84 3.11
C PRO A 29 9.93 -2.51 2.26
N ILE A 30 9.18 -3.40 2.89
CA ILE A 30 7.99 -4.02 2.34
C ILE A 30 6.77 -3.47 3.09
N ALA A 31 5.86 -2.88 2.33
CA ALA A 31 4.57 -2.41 2.77
C ALA A 31 3.49 -3.45 2.47
N THR A 32 2.84 -3.97 3.50
CA THR A 32 1.60 -4.74 3.35
C THR A 32 0.41 -3.84 3.66
N ILE A 33 -0.43 -3.61 2.65
CA ILE A 33 -1.53 -2.64 2.66
C ILE A 33 -2.83 -3.37 2.97
N PHE A 34 -3.58 -2.81 3.92
CA PHE A 34 -4.94 -3.19 4.26
C PHE A 34 -5.82 -1.96 4.17
N VAL A 35 -7.05 -2.13 3.69
CA VAL A 35 -8.02 -1.06 3.59
C VAL A 35 -9.33 -1.54 4.17
N ARG A 36 -9.95 -0.73 5.03
CA ARG A 36 -11.28 -0.99 5.58
C ARG A 36 -12.13 0.26 5.51
N VAL A 37 -13.43 0.10 5.28
CA VAL A 37 -14.41 1.17 5.44
C VAL A 37 -14.53 1.47 6.93
N SER A 38 -14.31 2.73 7.33
CA SER A 38 -14.37 3.17 8.73
C SER A 38 -15.59 4.04 9.03
N ASP A 39 -16.15 4.69 8.00
CA ASP A 39 -17.36 5.52 8.10
C ASP A 39 -18.10 5.50 6.75
N GLY A 40 -19.43 5.49 6.79
CA GLY A 40 -20.28 5.32 5.61
C GLY A 40 -20.30 3.88 5.06
N SER A 41 -20.68 3.74 3.79
CA SER A 41 -20.76 2.44 3.10
C SER A 41 -20.48 2.60 1.61
N TRP A 42 -20.15 1.50 0.92
CA TRP A 42 -20.02 1.53 -0.53
C TRP A 42 -21.40 1.35 -1.18
N PRO A 43 -21.96 2.37 -1.85
CA PRO A 43 -23.28 2.28 -2.44
C PRO A 43 -23.27 1.45 -3.72
N ASP A 44 -24.42 0.86 -4.03
CA ASP A 44 -24.66 0.18 -5.30
C ASP A 44 -24.49 1.15 -6.48
N GLY A 45 -24.02 0.63 -7.61
CA GLY A 45 -23.78 1.44 -8.79
C GLY A 45 -22.52 2.32 -8.72
N TYR A 46 -21.69 2.18 -7.67
CA TYR A 46 -20.37 2.80 -7.59
C TYR A 46 -19.25 1.79 -7.76
N ARG A 47 -18.17 2.25 -8.40
CA ARG A 47 -16.95 1.49 -8.67
C ARG A 47 -15.77 2.11 -7.97
N ALA A 48 -14.72 1.30 -7.79
CA ALA A 48 -13.48 1.74 -7.18
C ALA A 48 -12.26 1.22 -7.91
N GLN A 49 -11.21 2.03 -7.86
CA GLN A 49 -9.86 1.61 -8.15
C GLN A 49 -8.92 2.13 -7.06
N LEU A 50 -8.26 1.20 -6.36
CA LEU A 50 -7.20 1.50 -5.41
C LEU A 50 -5.85 1.20 -6.06
N ALA A 51 -4.93 2.15 -5.97
CA ALA A 51 -3.60 1.99 -6.53
C ALA A 51 -2.53 2.43 -5.54
N ALA A 52 -1.38 1.79 -5.61
CA ALA A 52 -0.16 2.19 -4.92
C ALA A 52 0.90 2.61 -5.92
N PHE A 53 1.71 3.59 -5.51
CA PHE A 53 2.89 4.04 -6.23
C PHE A 53 4.05 4.10 -5.25
N ALA A 54 5.13 3.40 -5.56
CA ALA A 54 6.39 3.50 -4.84
C ALA A 54 7.38 4.28 -5.69
N THR A 55 8.04 5.28 -5.11
CA THR A 55 9.11 6.01 -5.80
C THR A 55 10.43 5.27 -5.66
N GLY A 56 11.16 5.15 -6.77
CA GLY A 56 12.51 4.59 -6.85
C GLY A 56 13.64 5.63 -6.75
N ILE A 57 14.88 5.21 -6.47
CA ILE A 57 16.07 6.06 -6.37
C ILE A 57 16.36 6.49 -7.80
N ARG A 58 16.61 7.79 -7.98
CA ARG A 58 17.16 8.31 -9.23
C ARG A 58 18.52 7.67 -9.47
N ARG A 59 18.60 6.64 -10.31
CA ARG A 59 19.89 6.31 -10.94
C ARG A 59 20.22 7.48 -11.86
N LYS A 60 21.24 8.25 -11.50
CA LYS A 60 21.71 9.40 -12.27
C LYS A 60 22.06 8.91 -13.69
N GLY A 61 21.32 9.34 -14.70
CA GLY A 61 21.56 8.99 -16.11
C GLY A 61 20.57 8.05 -16.80
N VAL A 62 19.46 7.65 -16.14
CA VAL A 62 18.33 6.98 -16.81
C VAL A 62 17.10 7.86 -16.65
N ASP A 63 16.49 8.27 -17.77
CA ASP A 63 15.22 8.98 -17.77
C ASP A 63 14.20 8.20 -16.94
N SER A 64 13.62 8.87 -15.95
CA SER A 64 12.83 8.23 -14.89
C SER A 64 11.59 7.57 -15.48
N VAL A 65 11.69 6.29 -15.83
CA VAL A 65 10.54 5.50 -16.22
C VAL A 65 9.80 5.09 -14.95
N ASP A 66 8.79 5.92 -14.69
CA ASP A 66 7.48 5.56 -14.20
C ASP A 66 7.39 5.16 -12.73
N HIS A 67 6.55 5.88 -11.99
CA HIS A 67 6.08 5.41 -10.70
C HIS A 67 5.38 4.07 -10.99
N LYS A 68 5.99 2.94 -10.61
CA LYS A 68 5.40 1.62 -10.93
C LYS A 68 4.04 1.53 -10.26
N ARG A 69 3.00 1.78 -11.05
CA ARG A 69 1.63 1.78 -10.60
C ARG A 69 1.23 0.36 -10.30
N ILE A 70 0.88 0.09 -9.05
CA ILE A 70 0.38 -1.20 -8.62
C ILE A 70 -1.11 -1.04 -8.36
N ILE A 71 -1.94 -1.69 -9.17
CA ILE A 71 -3.37 -1.78 -8.91
C ILE A 71 -3.56 -2.75 -7.73
N LEU A 72 -4.05 -2.23 -6.61
CA LEU A 72 -4.37 -3.00 -5.41
C LEU A 72 -5.77 -3.61 -5.55
N LEU A 73 -6.70 -2.84 -6.09
CA LEU A 73 -8.05 -3.25 -6.42
C LEU A 73 -8.50 -2.51 -7.68
N ASP A 74 -9.20 -3.23 -8.55
CA ASP A 74 -10.05 -2.67 -9.58
C ASP A 74 -11.36 -3.45 -9.57
N SER A 75 -12.48 -2.81 -9.26
CA SER A 75 -13.77 -3.50 -9.20
C SER A 75 -14.27 -3.91 -10.59
N GLY A 76 -13.67 -3.40 -11.67
CA GLY A 76 -14.04 -3.74 -13.03
C GLY A 76 -15.50 -3.40 -13.31
N SER A 77 -16.27 -4.40 -13.77
CA SER A 77 -17.72 -4.29 -13.96
C SER A 77 -18.55 -4.63 -12.72
N GLY A 78 -17.93 -5.20 -11.69
CA GLY A 78 -18.59 -5.63 -10.46
C GLY A 78 -18.65 -4.56 -9.37
N ASN A 79 -19.36 -4.90 -8.30
CA ASN A 79 -19.39 -4.14 -7.06
C ASN A 79 -18.04 -4.21 -6.34
N VAL A 80 -17.78 -3.23 -5.48
CA VAL A 80 -16.59 -3.24 -4.64
C VAL A 80 -16.69 -4.35 -3.59
N PRO A 81 -15.69 -5.25 -3.50
CA PRO A 81 -15.75 -6.40 -2.61
C PRO A 81 -15.45 -5.99 -1.16
N VAL A 82 -16.48 -5.57 -0.44
CA VAL A 82 -16.41 -5.26 1.01
C VAL A 82 -16.80 -6.51 1.80
N ALA A 83 -15.87 -7.01 2.62
CA ALA A 83 -16.10 -8.11 3.55
C ALA A 83 -16.84 -7.64 4.81
N GLY A 84 -17.33 -8.58 5.64
CA GLY A 84 -18.25 -8.28 6.74
C GLY A 84 -17.80 -7.18 7.71
N GLU A 85 -16.53 -7.17 8.12
CA GLU A 85 -15.95 -6.17 9.03
C GLU A 85 -15.60 -4.82 8.35
N GLY A 86 -16.10 -4.59 7.13
CA GLY A 86 -15.77 -3.41 6.31
C GLY A 86 -14.45 -3.54 5.55
N GLY A 87 -13.76 -4.68 5.65
CA GLY A 87 -12.49 -4.92 4.96
C GLY A 87 -12.67 -4.95 3.44
N ILE A 88 -11.91 -4.13 2.72
CA ILE A 88 -11.93 -4.12 1.26
C ILE A 88 -10.96 -5.20 0.75
N MET A 89 -11.48 -6.14 -0.03
CA MET A 89 -10.66 -7.24 -0.54
C MET A 89 -9.77 -6.78 -1.70
N LEU A 90 -8.51 -6.52 -1.39
CA LEU A 90 -7.51 -6.16 -2.40
C LEU A 90 -6.97 -7.41 -3.12
N SER A 91 -6.83 -7.31 -4.44
CA SER A 91 -6.17 -8.30 -5.30
C SER A 91 -4.66 -8.34 -5.08
N ARG A 92 -4.06 -7.20 -4.71
CA ARG A 92 -2.65 -7.08 -4.33
C ARG A 92 -2.53 -6.25 -3.06
N ARG A 93 -1.62 -6.64 -2.17
CA ARG A 93 -1.43 -5.98 -0.87
C ARG A 93 0.01 -5.61 -0.58
N VAL A 94 0.96 -6.29 -1.20
CA VAL A 94 2.38 -6.16 -0.89
C VAL A 94 3.06 -5.27 -1.92
N VAL A 95 3.75 -4.25 -1.45
CA VAL A 95 4.51 -3.28 -2.25
C VAL A 95 5.91 -3.13 -1.67
N SER A 96 6.92 -3.26 -2.52
CA SER A 96 8.29 -2.92 -2.19
C SER A 96 8.48 -1.41 -2.30
N VAL A 97 9.08 -0.80 -1.28
CA VAL A 97 9.34 0.64 -1.22
C VAL A 97 10.78 0.82 -0.80
N GLU A 98 11.51 1.70 -1.48
CA GLU A 98 12.88 1.98 -1.07
C GLU A 98 12.92 2.81 0.22
N THR A 99 14.01 2.71 0.96
CA THR A 99 14.21 3.36 2.26
C THR A 99 14.08 4.89 2.22
N THR A 100 14.51 5.53 1.13
CA THR A 100 14.42 6.98 0.93
C THR A 100 13.23 7.39 0.06
N GLY A 101 12.43 6.42 -0.37
CA GLY A 101 11.26 6.63 -1.22
C GLY A 101 10.03 7.06 -0.44
N LYS A 102 8.88 7.03 -1.12
CA LYS A 102 7.56 7.26 -0.55
C LYS A 102 6.59 6.24 -1.12
N LEU A 103 5.65 5.80 -0.29
CA LEU A 103 4.50 5.02 -0.72
C LEU A 103 3.29 5.94 -0.83
N ARG A 104 2.77 6.11 -2.03
CA ARG A 104 1.50 6.79 -2.27
C ARG A 104 0.39 5.75 -2.43
N VAL A 105 -0.71 5.90 -1.72
CA VAL A 105 -1.92 5.07 -1.87
C VAL A 105 -3.05 5.98 -2.30
N CYS A 106 -3.68 5.67 -3.43
CA CYS A 106 -4.73 6.48 -4.03
C CYS A 106 -6.02 5.68 -4.15
N VAL A 107 -7.15 6.35 -3.94
CA VAL A 107 -8.47 5.85 -4.33
C VAL A 107 -9.03 6.67 -5.47
N LYS A 108 -9.75 5.99 -6.37
CA LYS A 108 -10.67 6.61 -7.31
C LYS A 108 -12.02 5.94 -7.16
N ALA A 109 -13.07 6.74 -6.95
CA ALA A 109 -14.43 6.25 -6.85
C ALA A 109 -15.33 6.98 -7.85
N TRP A 110 -16.20 6.25 -8.55
CA TRP A 110 -17.12 6.84 -9.53
C TRP A 110 -18.41 6.05 -9.64
N GLU A 111 -19.48 6.75 -10.00
CA GLU A 111 -20.76 6.15 -10.31
C GLU A 111 -20.75 5.59 -11.74
N VAL A 112 -21.33 4.40 -11.96
CA VAL A 112 -21.36 3.71 -13.27
C VAL A 112 -22.10 4.53 -14.32
N SER A 113 -23.16 5.23 -13.93
CA SER A 113 -24.01 6.03 -14.81
C SER A 113 -23.35 7.33 -15.28
N LYS A 114 -22.32 7.79 -14.57
CA LYS A 114 -21.64 9.07 -14.82
C LYS A 114 -20.29 8.85 -15.49
N SER A 115 -19.81 9.90 -16.16
CA SER A 115 -18.46 9.88 -16.73
C SER A 115 -17.41 9.72 -15.64
N VAL A 116 -16.42 8.86 -15.85
CA VAL A 116 -15.24 8.67 -14.99
C VAL A 116 -14.47 9.98 -14.76
N LYS A 117 -14.66 11.00 -15.61
CA LYS A 117 -14.11 12.34 -15.39
C LYS A 117 -14.57 12.99 -14.08
N ASN A 118 -15.76 12.61 -13.60
CA ASN A 118 -16.33 13.08 -12.33
C ASN A 118 -15.95 12.19 -11.14
N ALA A 119 -14.96 11.30 -11.29
CA ALA A 119 -14.50 10.44 -10.21
C ALA A 119 -13.95 11.27 -9.05
N VAL A 120 -14.37 10.93 -7.83
CA VAL A 120 -13.73 11.40 -6.61
C VAL A 120 -12.36 10.73 -6.51
N LYS A 121 -11.35 11.50 -6.12
CA LYS A 121 -9.98 11.04 -5.97
C LYS A 121 -9.42 11.58 -4.67
N ASP A 122 -8.73 10.70 -3.95
CA ASP A 122 -7.99 11.08 -2.76
C ASP A 122 -6.71 10.25 -2.66
N GLU A 123 -5.71 10.77 -1.95
CA GLU A 123 -4.42 10.13 -1.80
C GLU A 123 -3.77 10.31 -0.43
N LEU A 124 -3.04 9.28 -0.02
CA LEU A 124 -2.20 9.27 1.17
C LEU A 124 -0.76 9.05 0.77
N ILE A 125 0.15 9.68 1.52
CA ILE A 125 1.58 9.51 1.37
C ILE A 125 2.14 8.98 2.68
N PHE A 126 2.82 7.84 2.61
CA PHE A 126 3.49 7.21 3.75
C PHE A 126 5.00 7.21 3.54
N GLU A 127 5.72 7.54 4.61
CA GLU A 127 7.16 7.33 4.69
C GLU A 127 7.46 5.87 5.03
N PRO A 128 8.43 5.24 4.32
CA PRO A 128 8.87 3.88 4.62
C PRO A 128 9.37 3.76 6.05
N LYS A 129 9.10 2.60 6.68
CA LYS A 129 9.62 2.26 8.01
C LYS A 129 10.26 0.88 7.98
N GLU A 130 11.14 0.63 8.93
CA GLU A 130 11.74 -0.68 9.13
C GLU A 130 10.75 -1.70 9.70
N ALA A 131 9.84 -1.22 10.55
CA ALA A 131 8.81 -2.03 11.21
C ALA A 131 7.60 -1.16 11.61
N ASN A 132 6.62 -1.78 12.28
CA ASN A 132 5.38 -1.18 12.78
C ASN A 132 4.36 -0.83 11.69
N ARG A 133 3.25 -0.21 12.12
CA ARG A 133 2.15 0.18 11.25
C ARG A 133 2.12 1.69 11.04
N SER A 134 1.69 2.11 9.87
CA SER A 134 1.26 3.47 9.56
C SER A 134 -0.22 3.45 9.20
N PHE A 135 -0.92 4.55 9.49
CA PHE A 135 -2.36 4.68 9.30
C PHE A 135 -2.68 5.98 8.59
N GLY A 136 -3.76 5.99 7.82
CA GLY A 136 -4.30 7.20 7.21
C GLY A 136 -5.73 6.98 6.73
N LEU A 137 -6.43 8.06 6.38
CA LEU A 137 -7.80 8.03 5.92
C LEU A 137 -7.89 8.51 4.47
N LEU A 138 -8.59 7.75 3.62
CA LEU A 138 -8.98 8.15 2.28
C LEU A 138 -10.48 8.46 2.26
N ASP A 139 -10.86 9.50 1.52
CA ASP A 139 -12.24 9.91 1.33
C ASP A 139 -12.72 9.62 -0.11
N ALA A 140 -13.73 8.76 -0.24
CA ALA A 140 -14.38 8.47 -1.53
C ALA A 140 -15.55 9.43 -1.85
N GLY A 141 -15.83 10.39 -0.98
CA GLY A 141 -16.94 11.35 -1.04
C GLY A 141 -18.24 10.88 -0.39
N PHE A 142 -18.44 9.57 -0.29
CA PHE A 142 -19.61 8.94 0.36
C PHE A 142 -19.24 7.96 1.48
N CYS A 143 -17.96 7.58 1.58
CA CYS A 143 -17.44 6.76 2.66
C CYS A 143 -15.98 7.12 2.92
N LYS A 144 -15.54 6.91 4.16
CA LYS A 144 -14.14 7.02 4.56
C LYS A 144 -13.54 5.63 4.71
N MET A 145 -12.30 5.51 4.27
CA MET A 145 -11.54 4.27 4.34
C MET A 145 -10.30 4.49 5.19
N GLU A 146 -10.09 3.65 6.18
CA GLU A 146 -8.82 3.57 6.87
C GLU A 146 -7.86 2.67 6.09
N VAL A 147 -6.70 3.24 5.75
CA VAL A 147 -5.57 2.52 5.17
C VAL A 147 -4.60 2.21 6.30
N THR A 148 -4.29 0.93 6.47
CA THR A 148 -3.21 0.45 7.34
C THR A 148 -2.08 -0.07 6.48
N VAL A 149 -0.87 0.41 6.72
CA VAL A 149 0.36 -0.09 6.10
C VAL A 149 1.20 -0.76 7.17
N ALA A 150 1.33 -2.08 7.12
CA ALA A 150 2.26 -2.82 7.96
C ALA A 150 3.63 -2.88 7.26
N TRP A 151 4.64 -2.36 7.94
CA TRP A 151 6.00 -2.31 7.44
C TRP A 151 6.83 -3.49 7.95
N SER A 152 7.68 -3.99 7.08
CA SER A 152 8.71 -4.96 7.39
C SER A 152 9.93 -4.66 6.54
N LEU A 153 11.08 -5.12 6.98
CA LEU A 153 12.35 -4.87 6.31
C LEU A 153 12.93 -6.20 5.86
N VAL A 154 13.22 -6.32 4.56
CA VAL A 154 13.90 -7.50 4.01
C VAL A 154 15.31 -7.11 3.65
N SER A 155 16.28 -7.87 4.17
CA SER A 155 17.69 -7.78 3.81
C SER A 155 18.05 -8.96 2.91
N PHE A 156 18.67 -8.68 1.77
CA PHE A 156 19.33 -9.70 0.96
C PHE A 156 20.81 -9.74 1.36
N LEU A 157 21.10 -10.35 2.52
CA LEU A 157 22.47 -10.74 2.86
C LEU A 157 22.74 -12.06 2.14
N GLY A 158 23.56 -12.00 1.08
CA GLY A 158 24.09 -13.14 0.34
C GLY A 158 25.58 -13.26 0.55
#